data_AF-A0A8H6IKP6-F1
#
_entry.id   AF-A0A8H6IKP6-F1
#
_cell.length_a   1.000
_cell.length_b   1.000
_cell.length_c   1.000
_cell.angle_alpha   90.00
_cell.angle_beta   90.00
_cell.angle_gamma   90.00
#
_symmetry.space_group_name_H-M   'P 1'
#
loop_
_entity.id
_entity.type
_entity.pdbx_description
1 polymer ?
#
loop_
_entity_poly.entity_id
_entity_poly.type
_entity_poly.pdbx_seq_one_letter_code
_entity_poly.pdbx_strand_id
1 'polypeptide(L)'
;SCSGQPNVTDTFAQALWVVDSELIYATRNASAAHLHMGATLALQSRDQSNTPGENGTPGYSTYSMLYPRDSSKRGPARTLPSFIAQLFMAEAFAVEGTRVRALEAPTGVDSENFAAYAFYIDDAISKVALVNLKPYYANSTSDFTVSVDVSSLVDEGKEQPIYAKRMTAPYVNTGDEKVSTWAGQSFPNGQPNGDVDIETVERAVDVRGSQAVLLFFGKEGVYGLEDA
;
A
#
# COMPACT_ATOMS: atom_id res chain seq x y z
N SER A 1 2.40 -12.44 13.47
CA SER A 1 2.20 -13.30 14.66
C SER A 1 2.44 -12.50 15.94
N CYS A 2 2.06 -13.00 17.12
CA CYS A 2 2.35 -12.41 18.44
C CYS A 2 1.97 -10.92 18.57
N SER A 3 0.86 -10.51 17.96
CA SER A 3 0.41 -9.11 17.91
C SER A 3 1.32 -8.13 17.15
N GLY A 4 2.35 -8.61 16.45
CA GLY A 4 3.26 -7.80 15.64
C GLY A 4 4.52 -7.37 16.39
N GLN A 5 5.41 -6.67 15.70
CA GLN A 5 6.64 -6.12 16.25
C GLN A 5 6.59 -4.58 16.18
N PRO A 6 6.77 -3.86 17.31
CA PRO A 6 6.87 -2.40 17.32
C PRO A 6 8.02 -1.89 16.46
N ASN A 7 7.83 -0.73 15.82
CA ASN A 7 8.72 -0.10 14.86
C ASN A 7 9.01 -0.92 13.59
N VAL A 8 8.15 -1.91 13.31
CA VAL A 8 8.20 -2.73 12.10
C VAL A 8 6.80 -2.85 11.53
N THR A 9 5.91 -3.50 12.28
CA THR A 9 4.54 -3.75 11.83
C THR A 9 3.60 -2.58 12.04
N ASP A 10 3.99 -1.52 12.73
CA ASP A 10 3.24 -0.26 12.90
C ASP A 10 3.83 0.88 12.04
N THR A 11 4.63 0.55 11.03
CA THR A 11 5.29 1.49 10.13
C THR A 11 4.79 1.36 8.70
N PHE A 12 5.17 2.30 7.83
CA PHE A 12 4.85 2.28 6.40
C PHE A 12 5.34 1.02 5.69
N ALA A 13 6.40 0.36 6.19
CA ALA A 13 6.85 -0.96 5.73
C ALA A 13 5.70 -1.98 5.71
N GLN A 14 4.79 -1.91 6.69
CA GLN A 14 3.63 -2.80 6.73
C GLN A 14 2.67 -2.52 5.56
N ALA A 15 2.48 -1.26 5.15
CA ALA A 15 1.59 -0.92 4.05
C ALA A 15 2.04 -1.58 2.75
N LEU A 16 3.33 -1.49 2.43
CA LEU A 16 3.93 -2.14 1.27
C LEU A 16 3.81 -3.67 1.35
N TRP A 17 4.10 -4.24 2.53
CA TRP A 17 3.97 -5.67 2.77
C TRP A 17 2.53 -6.17 2.60
N VAL A 18 1.53 -5.40 3.03
CA VAL A 18 0.11 -5.74 2.87
C VAL A 18 -0.26 -5.78 1.39
N VAL A 19 0.04 -4.71 0.64
CA VAL A 19 -0.27 -4.65 -0.80
C VAL A 19 0.36 -5.83 -1.53
N ASP A 20 1.65 -6.07 -1.32
CA ASP A 20 2.36 -7.15 -2.00
C ASP A 20 1.81 -8.54 -1.60
N SER A 21 1.62 -8.80 -0.30
CA SER A 21 1.11 -10.10 0.18
C SER A 21 -0.29 -10.40 -0.32
N GLU A 22 -1.19 -9.42 -0.32
CA GLU A 22 -2.56 -9.60 -0.81
C GLU A 22 -2.58 -9.84 -2.32
N LEU A 23 -1.73 -9.15 -3.09
CA LEU A 23 -1.60 -9.39 -4.54
C LEU A 23 -0.95 -10.75 -4.85
N ILE A 24 0.01 -11.21 -4.05
CA ILE A 24 0.54 -12.59 -4.13
C ILE A 24 -0.58 -13.60 -3.91
N TYR A 25 -1.46 -13.40 -2.92
CA TYR A 25 -2.59 -14.30 -2.69
C TYR A 25 -3.61 -14.25 -3.84
N ALA A 26 -3.91 -13.06 -4.34
CA ALA A 26 -4.85 -12.88 -5.45
C ALA A 26 -4.35 -13.54 -6.74
N THR A 27 -3.06 -13.43 -7.07
CA THR A 27 -2.45 -14.13 -8.23
C THR A 27 -2.42 -15.65 -8.06
N ARG A 28 -2.56 -16.15 -6.82
CA ARG A 28 -2.70 -17.57 -6.47
C ARG A 28 -4.15 -17.99 -6.28
N ASN A 29 -5.10 -17.22 -6.81
CA ASN A 29 -6.53 -17.53 -6.83
C ASN A 29 -7.18 -17.59 -5.43
N ALA A 30 -6.66 -16.82 -4.47
CA ALA A 30 -7.36 -16.60 -3.21
C ALA A 30 -8.61 -15.74 -3.45
N SER A 31 -9.76 -16.14 -2.91
CA SER A 31 -11.01 -15.37 -3.03
C SER A 31 -11.09 -14.17 -2.07
N ALA A 32 -10.33 -14.22 -0.97
CA ALA A 32 -10.24 -13.15 0.01
C ALA A 32 -8.99 -13.33 0.87
N ALA A 33 -8.45 -12.20 1.36
CA ALA A 33 -7.49 -12.14 2.44
C ALA A 33 -8.12 -11.39 3.62
N HIS A 34 -7.97 -11.91 4.84
CA HIS A 34 -8.47 -11.28 6.04
C HIS A 34 -7.31 -11.01 6.99
N LEU A 35 -6.86 -9.75 7.05
CA LEU A 35 -5.81 -9.35 7.98
C LEU A 35 -6.35 -9.36 9.41
N HIS A 36 -5.66 -10.08 10.28
CA HIS A 36 -5.97 -10.02 11.71
C HIS A 36 -5.74 -8.60 12.22
N MET A 37 -6.67 -8.08 13.02
CA MET A 37 -6.58 -6.76 13.66
C MET A 37 -7.10 -6.82 15.10
N GLY A 38 -6.89 -5.76 15.86
CA GLY A 38 -7.57 -5.54 17.13
C GLY A 38 -6.69 -5.69 18.36
N ALA A 39 -7.33 -5.85 19.51
CA ALA A 39 -6.66 -5.91 20.80
C ALA A 39 -5.70 -7.11 20.90
N THR A 40 -4.67 -6.95 21.72
CA THR A 40 -3.79 -8.05 22.11
C THR A 40 -4.59 -9.17 22.79
N LEU A 41 -4.32 -10.43 22.44
CA LEU A 41 -5.04 -11.57 22.99
C LEU A 41 -4.80 -11.71 24.49
N ALA A 42 -5.80 -12.19 25.24
CA ALA A 42 -5.69 -12.39 26.69
C ALA A 42 -4.70 -13.51 27.11
N LEU A 43 -4.30 -14.38 26.17
CA LEU A 43 -3.42 -15.54 26.40
C LEU A 43 -2.01 -15.35 25.82
N GLN A 44 -1.44 -14.15 25.97
CA GLN A 44 -0.09 -13.88 25.51
C GLN A 44 0.97 -14.37 26.49
N SER A 45 2.12 -14.79 25.95
CA SER A 45 3.29 -15.10 26.79
C SER A 45 3.74 -13.84 27.56
N ARG A 46 4.27 -14.04 28.78
CA ARG A 46 4.88 -12.98 29.60
C ARG A 46 6.05 -12.26 28.91
N ASP A 47 6.64 -12.86 27.89
CA ASP A 47 7.80 -12.33 27.16
C ASP A 47 7.41 -11.57 25.87
N GLN A 48 6.12 -11.38 25.59
CA GLN A 48 5.67 -10.63 24.40
C GLN A 48 5.67 -9.12 24.66
N SER A 49 6.16 -8.35 23.69
CA SER A 49 6.21 -6.89 23.75
C SER A 49 4.84 -6.22 23.72
N ASN A 50 3.85 -6.91 23.15
CA ASN A 50 2.47 -6.44 23.07
C ASN A 50 1.70 -7.08 24.21
N THR A 51 1.20 -6.27 25.12
CA THR A 51 0.43 -6.67 26.30
C THR A 51 -0.70 -5.68 26.51
N PRO A 52 -1.75 -6.02 27.28
CA PRO A 52 -2.68 -5.02 27.80
C PRO A 52 -1.95 -3.84 28.46
N GLY A 53 -2.58 -2.67 28.46
CA GLY A 53 -2.11 -1.51 29.22
C GLY A 53 -2.24 -1.75 30.73
N GLU A 54 -1.49 -0.97 31.51
CA GLU A 54 -1.39 -1.10 32.98
C GLU A 54 -2.76 -1.09 33.69
N ASN A 55 -3.75 -0.44 33.08
CA ASN A 55 -5.08 -0.23 33.65
C ASN A 55 -6.11 -1.24 33.09
N GLY A 56 -5.65 -2.32 32.45
CA GLY A 56 -6.51 -3.29 31.75
C GLY A 56 -7.07 -2.79 30.41
N THR A 57 -6.65 -1.61 29.94
CA THR A 57 -7.03 -1.10 28.60
C THR A 57 -6.36 -1.93 27.49
N PRO A 58 -6.94 -2.03 26.29
CA PRO A 58 -6.36 -2.82 25.20
C PRO A 58 -4.96 -2.37 24.82
N GLY A 59 -4.08 -3.35 24.55
CA GLY A 59 -2.71 -3.12 24.11
C GLY A 59 -2.50 -2.99 22.62
N TYR A 60 -3.57 -3.07 21.81
CA TYR A 60 -3.66 -3.22 20.33
C TYR A 60 -2.45 -3.84 19.61
N SER A 61 -2.71 -4.86 18.79
CA SER A 61 -1.67 -5.42 17.93
C SER A 61 -1.08 -4.35 17.01
N THR A 62 0.24 -4.26 16.94
CA THR A 62 0.96 -3.23 16.16
C THR A 62 0.72 -3.38 14.66
N TYR A 63 0.32 -4.56 14.19
CA TYR A 63 -0.13 -4.77 12.81
C TYR A 63 -1.53 -4.25 12.51
N SER A 64 -2.27 -3.71 13.50
CA SER A 64 -3.65 -3.26 13.29
C SER A 64 -3.66 -1.98 12.47
N MET A 65 -4.50 -1.90 11.46
CA MET A 65 -4.59 -0.70 10.60
C MET A 65 -5.26 0.48 11.30
N LEU A 66 -5.94 0.23 12.42
CA LEU A 66 -6.67 1.23 13.22
C LEU A 66 -6.57 0.89 14.71
N TYR A 67 -6.37 1.93 15.52
CA TYR A 67 -6.65 1.95 16.95
C TYR A 67 -7.98 2.67 17.18
N PRO A 68 -9.05 1.95 17.57
CA PRO A 68 -10.40 2.51 17.58
C PRO A 68 -10.71 3.39 18.80
N ARG A 69 -9.87 3.38 19.83
CA ARG A 69 -10.01 4.23 21.03
C ARG A 69 -8.65 4.46 21.66
N ASP A 70 -8.57 5.49 22.48
CA ASP A 70 -7.38 5.80 23.27
C ASP A 70 -7.02 4.65 24.21
N SER A 71 -5.72 4.44 24.41
CA SER A 71 -5.19 3.49 25.38
C SER A 71 -3.92 4.03 26.04
N SER A 72 -3.67 3.63 27.28
CA SER A 72 -2.42 4.03 27.95
C SER A 72 -1.18 3.47 27.26
N LYS A 73 -1.28 2.32 26.60
CA LYS A 73 -0.16 1.64 25.93
C LYS A 73 0.13 2.18 24.53
N ARG A 74 -0.89 2.55 23.75
CA ARG A 74 -0.76 2.94 22.33
C ARG A 74 -1.09 4.40 22.06
N GLY A 75 -1.53 5.15 23.06
CA GLY A 75 -1.92 6.54 22.92
C GLY A 75 -3.29 6.69 22.25
N PRO A 76 -3.53 7.79 21.52
CA PRO A 76 -4.84 8.15 21.01
C PRO A 76 -5.34 7.22 19.91
N ALA A 77 -6.66 7.20 19.72
CA ALA A 77 -7.31 6.61 18.56
C ALA A 77 -6.80 7.24 17.26
N ARG A 78 -6.44 6.40 16.29
CA ARG A 78 -5.90 6.80 14.98
C ARG A 78 -5.78 5.60 14.05
N THR A 79 -5.64 5.85 12.76
CA THR A 79 -5.14 4.85 11.82
C THR A 79 -3.63 4.65 12.00
N LEU A 80 -3.12 3.52 11.51
CA LEU A 80 -1.68 3.33 11.31
C LEU A 80 -1.30 3.47 9.83
N PRO A 81 -0.01 3.61 9.49
CA PRO A 81 0.44 3.71 8.11
C PRO A 81 -0.03 2.58 7.18
N SER A 82 -0.38 1.39 7.69
CA SER A 82 -0.95 0.31 6.88
C SER A 82 -2.39 0.52 6.44
N PHE A 83 -3.12 1.49 7.00
CA PHE A 83 -4.50 1.79 6.59
C PHE A 83 -4.61 2.15 5.10
N ILE A 84 -3.66 2.93 4.57
CA ILE A 84 -3.66 3.34 3.16
C ILE A 84 -3.42 2.17 2.20
N ALA A 85 -2.89 1.03 2.67
CA ALA A 85 -2.83 -0.18 1.86
C ALA A 85 -4.23 -0.72 1.53
N GLN A 86 -5.21 -0.55 2.43
CA GLN A 86 -6.59 -0.96 2.14
C GLN A 86 -7.22 -0.05 1.09
N LEU A 87 -6.88 1.24 1.06
CA LEU A 87 -7.34 2.16 0.02
C LEU A 87 -6.73 1.80 -1.34
N PHE A 88 -5.42 1.49 -1.37
CA PHE A 88 -4.74 0.97 -2.56
C PHE A 88 -5.47 -0.26 -3.10
N MET A 89 -5.72 -1.25 -2.24
CA MET A 89 -6.32 -2.53 -2.63
C MET A 89 -7.79 -2.38 -3.03
N ALA A 90 -8.53 -1.50 -2.35
CA ALA A 90 -9.90 -1.15 -2.74
C ALA A 90 -9.94 -0.54 -4.16
N GLU A 91 -9.03 0.39 -4.49
CA GLU A 91 -8.97 0.95 -5.83
C GLU A 91 -8.46 -0.04 -6.88
N ALA A 92 -7.50 -0.90 -6.53
CA ALA A 92 -7.00 -1.94 -7.43
C ALA A 92 -8.14 -2.86 -7.92
N PHE A 93 -9.02 -3.29 -7.00
CA PHE A 93 -10.15 -4.18 -7.27
C PHE A 93 -11.51 -3.48 -7.39
N ALA A 94 -11.55 -2.16 -7.60
CA ALA A 94 -12.79 -1.38 -7.63
C ALA A 94 -13.78 -1.78 -8.74
N VAL A 95 -13.32 -2.49 -9.77
CA VAL A 95 -14.17 -2.92 -10.89
C VAL A 95 -14.44 -4.43 -10.78
N GLU A 96 -15.71 -4.81 -10.91
CA GLU A 96 -16.12 -6.21 -10.91
C GLU A 96 -15.45 -7.01 -12.04
N GLY A 97 -15.16 -8.29 -11.80
CA GLY A 97 -14.50 -9.15 -12.79
C GLY A 97 -13.01 -8.92 -12.94
N THR A 98 -12.41 -8.01 -12.14
CA THR A 98 -10.96 -7.77 -12.15
C THR A 98 -10.18 -9.07 -11.88
N ARG A 99 -9.32 -9.45 -12.81
CA ARG A 99 -8.34 -10.55 -12.66
C ARG A 99 -6.94 -9.97 -12.53
N VAL A 100 -6.07 -10.62 -11.76
CA VAL A 100 -4.71 -10.14 -11.52
C VAL A 100 -3.67 -11.17 -11.94
N ARG A 101 -2.54 -10.70 -12.48
CA ARG A 101 -1.38 -11.53 -12.83
C ARG A 101 -0.10 -10.84 -12.37
N ALA A 102 0.81 -11.59 -11.76
CA ALA A 102 2.15 -11.10 -11.49
C ALA A 102 2.94 -10.90 -12.80
N LEU A 103 3.65 -9.80 -12.89
CA LEU A 103 4.58 -9.48 -13.96
C LEU A 103 6.01 -9.71 -13.48
N GLU A 104 6.91 -9.98 -14.43
CA GLU A 104 8.34 -10.01 -14.14
C GLU A 104 8.84 -8.60 -13.81
N ALA A 105 9.84 -8.51 -12.93
CA ALA A 105 10.51 -7.25 -12.66
C ALA A 105 11.22 -6.73 -13.93
N PRO A 106 11.35 -5.39 -14.10
CA PRO A 106 12.07 -4.83 -15.24
C PRO A 106 13.51 -5.34 -15.32
N THR A 107 14.06 -5.41 -16.53
CA THR A 107 15.45 -5.86 -16.75
C THR A 107 16.45 -5.07 -15.90
N GLY A 108 17.27 -5.76 -15.12
CA GLY A 108 18.27 -5.14 -14.24
C GLY A 108 17.74 -4.71 -12.87
N VAL A 109 16.45 -4.96 -12.58
CA VAL A 109 15.84 -4.75 -11.27
C VAL A 109 15.77 -6.09 -10.53
N ASP A 110 16.17 -6.09 -9.27
CA ASP A 110 16.11 -7.26 -8.40
C ASP A 110 14.66 -7.59 -8.02
N SER A 111 14.18 -8.75 -8.47
CA SER A 111 12.81 -9.21 -8.22
C SER A 111 12.53 -9.56 -6.76
N GLU A 112 13.55 -9.66 -5.90
CA GLU A 112 13.34 -9.75 -4.45
C GLU A 112 12.90 -8.42 -3.82
N ASN A 113 13.15 -7.30 -4.51
CA ASN A 113 12.91 -5.95 -4.02
C ASN A 113 11.91 -5.15 -4.88
N PHE A 114 11.38 -5.74 -5.96
CA PHE A 114 10.43 -5.09 -6.84
C PHE A 114 9.38 -6.08 -7.34
N ALA A 115 8.12 -5.79 -7.10
CA ALA A 115 6.99 -6.58 -7.56
C ALA A 115 6.10 -5.76 -8.50
N ALA A 116 5.52 -6.42 -9.50
CA ALA A 116 4.60 -5.80 -10.44
C ALA A 116 3.40 -6.71 -10.71
N TYR A 117 2.22 -6.11 -10.85
CA TYR A 117 0.96 -6.84 -11.03
C TYR A 117 0.11 -6.14 -12.08
N ALA A 118 -0.31 -6.86 -13.12
CA ALA A 118 -1.29 -6.39 -14.10
C ALA A 118 -2.70 -6.82 -13.70
N PHE A 119 -3.65 -5.90 -13.84
CA PHE A 119 -5.06 -6.13 -13.61
C PHE A 119 -5.79 -6.10 -14.95
N TYR A 120 -6.70 -7.05 -15.15
CA TYR A 120 -7.44 -7.26 -16.39
C TYR A 120 -8.94 -7.23 -16.15
N ILE A 121 -9.65 -6.56 -17.04
CA ILE A 121 -11.12 -6.56 -17.14
C ILE A 121 -11.45 -6.93 -18.58
N ASP A 122 -12.30 -7.93 -18.80
CA ASP A 122 -12.69 -8.41 -20.14
C ASP A 122 -11.49 -8.67 -21.09
N ASP A 123 -10.42 -9.28 -20.53
CA ASP A 123 -9.16 -9.61 -21.21
C ASP A 123 -8.30 -8.40 -21.66
N ALA A 124 -8.72 -7.17 -21.36
CA ALA A 124 -7.93 -5.96 -21.54
C ALA A 124 -7.22 -5.56 -20.24
N ILE A 125 -5.99 -5.05 -20.35
CA ILE A 125 -5.29 -4.47 -19.19
C ILE A 125 -5.98 -3.18 -18.77
N SER A 126 -6.27 -3.05 -17.48
CA SER A 126 -6.94 -1.87 -16.92
C SER A 126 -6.05 -1.10 -15.95
N LYS A 127 -5.22 -1.81 -15.17
CA LYS A 127 -4.33 -1.22 -14.18
C LYS A 127 -3.01 -2.00 -14.09
N VAL A 128 -1.99 -1.34 -13.57
CA VAL A 128 -0.74 -1.98 -13.12
C VAL A 128 -0.36 -1.47 -11.75
N ALA A 129 -0.13 -2.36 -10.80
CA ALA A 129 0.52 -2.04 -9.54
C ALA A 129 2.03 -2.28 -9.66
N LEU A 130 2.83 -1.30 -9.27
CA LEU A 130 4.28 -1.38 -9.14
C LEU A 130 4.64 -1.17 -7.68
N VAL A 131 5.37 -2.09 -7.06
CA VAL A 131 5.71 -2.06 -5.63
C VAL A 131 7.22 -2.17 -5.49
N ASN A 132 7.88 -1.07 -5.15
CA ASN A 132 9.31 -1.05 -4.86
C ASN A 132 9.51 -1.26 -3.35
N LEU A 133 9.85 -2.50 -2.99
CA LEU A 133 10.08 -2.95 -1.63
C LEU A 133 11.49 -2.62 -1.14
N LYS A 134 12.35 -2.01 -1.97
CA LYS A 134 13.70 -1.62 -1.58
C LYS A 134 13.64 -0.61 -0.42
N PRO A 135 14.15 -0.94 0.78
CA PRO A 135 13.98 -0.08 1.95
C PRO A 135 14.72 1.26 1.80
N TYR A 136 13.96 2.33 1.67
CA TYR A 136 14.44 3.70 1.72
C TYR A 136 14.33 4.31 3.13
N TYR A 137 15.47 4.73 3.68
CA TYR A 137 15.61 5.35 5.00
C TYR A 137 16.21 6.76 4.89
N ALA A 138 16.09 7.55 5.96
CA ALA A 138 16.67 8.90 6.03
C ALA A 138 18.20 8.95 5.83
N ASN A 139 18.88 7.86 6.15
CA ASN A 139 20.33 7.71 5.99
C ASN A 139 20.73 6.91 4.73
N SER A 140 19.78 6.61 3.84
CA SER A 140 20.10 5.98 2.56
C SER A 140 20.93 6.92 1.67
N THR A 141 21.91 6.36 0.95
CA THR A 141 22.79 7.13 0.05
C THR A 141 22.21 7.34 -1.34
N SER A 142 21.09 6.68 -1.65
CA SER A 142 20.25 6.88 -2.83
C SER A 142 18.79 6.65 -2.46
N ASP A 143 17.88 6.99 -3.37
CA ASP A 143 16.43 6.80 -3.20
C ASP A 143 15.91 5.49 -3.81
N PHE A 144 16.80 4.71 -4.44
CA PHE A 144 16.52 3.43 -5.09
C PHE A 144 15.40 3.48 -6.14
N THR A 145 15.24 4.63 -6.80
CA THR A 145 14.22 4.81 -7.83
C THR A 145 14.44 3.86 -9.01
N VAL A 146 13.36 3.18 -9.40
CA VAL A 146 13.28 2.32 -10.59
C VAL A 146 12.39 3.00 -11.60
N SER A 147 12.90 3.24 -12.82
CA SER A 147 12.10 3.76 -13.93
C SER A 147 11.49 2.60 -14.71
N VAL A 148 10.17 2.60 -14.89
CA VAL A 148 9.42 1.53 -15.56
C VAL A 148 8.78 2.09 -16.82
N ASP A 149 9.24 1.61 -17.99
CA ASP A 149 8.61 1.86 -19.28
C ASP A 149 7.34 1.01 -19.40
N VAL A 150 6.21 1.68 -19.63
CA VAL A 150 4.88 1.08 -19.78
C VAL A 150 4.32 1.21 -21.19
N SER A 151 5.13 1.68 -22.14
CA SER A 151 4.69 1.91 -23.52
C SER A 151 4.26 0.62 -24.23
N SER A 152 4.80 -0.54 -23.84
CA SER A 152 4.39 -1.85 -24.38
C SER A 152 3.01 -2.32 -23.88
N LEU A 153 2.44 -1.66 -22.88
CA LEU A 153 1.13 -1.97 -22.32
C LEU A 153 0.01 -1.11 -22.91
N VAL A 154 0.35 -0.14 -23.75
CA VAL A 154 -0.59 0.72 -24.46
C VAL A 154 -0.76 0.17 -25.88
N ASP A 155 -2.00 -0.05 -26.32
CA ASP A 155 -2.30 -0.47 -27.69
C ASP A 155 -1.80 0.59 -28.68
N GLU A 156 -0.92 0.19 -29.62
CA GLU A 156 -0.48 1.06 -30.71
C GLU A 156 -1.70 1.52 -31.53
N GLY A 157 -2.10 2.78 -31.36
CA GLY A 157 -3.24 3.40 -32.05
C GLY A 157 -4.40 3.84 -31.15
N LYS A 158 -4.38 3.53 -29.85
CA LYS A 158 -5.27 4.14 -28.86
C LYS A 158 -4.47 5.11 -27.99
N GLU A 159 -4.58 6.41 -28.26
CA GLU A 159 -4.10 7.45 -27.34
C GLU A 159 -5.00 7.47 -26.10
N GLN A 160 -4.76 6.55 -25.16
CA GLN A 160 -5.39 6.59 -23.86
C GLN A 160 -4.42 7.18 -22.83
N PRO A 161 -4.85 8.21 -22.07
CA PRO A 161 -4.02 8.73 -20.99
C PRO A 161 -3.79 7.66 -19.93
N ILE A 162 -2.55 7.54 -19.46
CA ILE A 162 -2.22 6.73 -18.29
C ILE A 162 -2.23 7.65 -17.08
N TYR A 163 -2.92 7.25 -16.02
CA TYR A 163 -2.94 7.97 -14.76
C TYR A 163 -2.17 7.19 -13.69
N ALA A 164 -1.56 7.89 -12.74
CA ALA A 164 -0.87 7.26 -11.62
C ALA A 164 -1.31 7.84 -10.27
N LYS A 165 -1.50 6.94 -9.30
CA LYS A 165 -1.65 7.28 -7.89
C LYS A 165 -0.56 6.60 -7.07
N ARG A 166 -0.03 7.32 -6.08
CA ARG A 166 1.11 6.86 -5.28
C ARG A 166 0.71 6.54 -3.85
N MET A 167 1.16 5.40 -3.34
CA MET A 167 1.23 5.10 -1.92
C MET A 167 2.67 5.33 -1.44
N THR A 168 2.88 6.30 -0.55
CA THR A 168 4.23 6.71 -0.14
C THR A 168 4.28 7.24 1.29
N ALA A 169 5.49 7.34 1.83
CA ALA A 169 5.81 8.04 3.07
C ALA A 169 7.23 8.62 2.95
N PRO A 170 7.68 9.52 3.83
CA PRO A 170 9.05 10.02 3.80
C PRO A 170 10.08 8.88 3.78
N TYR A 171 9.92 7.89 4.68
CA TYR A 171 10.80 6.73 4.83
C TYR A 171 10.02 5.45 5.14
N VAL A 172 10.65 4.29 4.94
CA VAL A 172 10.01 2.98 5.14
C VAL A 172 9.56 2.73 6.58
N ASN A 173 10.32 3.25 7.54
CA ASN A 173 10.08 3.09 8.97
C ASN A 173 9.23 4.22 9.56
N THR A 174 8.57 5.04 8.72
CA THR A 174 7.63 6.05 9.17
C THR A 174 6.47 5.39 9.92
N GLY A 175 6.32 5.71 11.21
CA GLY A 175 5.17 5.32 12.04
C GLY A 175 4.09 6.41 12.15
N ASP A 176 4.32 7.58 11.54
CA ASP A 176 3.39 8.72 11.56
C ASP A 176 2.41 8.60 10.39
N GLU A 177 1.14 8.40 10.74
CA GLU A 177 0.04 8.24 9.80
C GLU A 177 -0.30 9.53 9.04
N LYS A 178 0.14 10.71 9.51
CA LYS A 178 -0.15 12.01 8.90
C LYS A 178 0.71 12.32 7.69
N VAL A 179 1.82 11.60 7.54
CA VAL A 179 2.78 11.80 6.44
C VAL A 179 2.87 10.58 5.53
N SER A 180 2.12 9.51 5.84
CA SER A 180 1.93 8.37 4.95
C SER A 180 0.69 8.63 4.10
N THR A 181 0.82 8.60 2.78
CA THR A 181 -0.23 9.05 1.87
C THR A 181 -0.60 8.00 0.81
N TRP A 182 -1.87 8.06 0.40
CA TRP A 182 -2.40 7.45 -0.81
C TRP A 182 -2.95 8.58 -1.70
N ALA A 183 -2.46 8.68 -2.94
CA ALA A 183 -2.86 9.71 -3.89
C ALA A 183 -2.82 11.13 -3.29
N GLY A 184 -1.72 11.48 -2.60
CA GLY A 184 -1.54 12.78 -1.97
C GLY A 184 -2.20 12.95 -0.59
N GLN A 185 -3.14 12.08 -0.20
CA GLN A 185 -3.92 12.23 1.03
C GLN A 185 -3.44 11.30 2.15
N SER A 186 -3.38 11.82 3.38
CA SER A 186 -3.23 11.03 4.60
C SER A 186 -4.59 10.78 5.27
N PHE A 187 -4.68 9.78 6.15
CA PHE A 187 -5.95 9.36 6.74
C PHE A 187 -5.91 9.19 8.27
N PRO A 188 -5.32 10.11 9.05
CA PRO A 188 -4.99 9.90 10.46
C PRO A 188 -6.15 9.42 11.35
N ASN A 189 -7.37 9.83 11.00
CA ASN A 189 -8.60 9.46 11.70
C ASN A 189 -9.60 8.73 10.80
N GLY A 190 -9.12 8.10 9.72
CA GLY A 190 -9.94 7.45 8.70
C GLY A 190 -10.63 8.41 7.73
N GLN A 191 -10.40 9.72 7.87
CA GLN A 191 -10.87 10.76 6.96
C GLN A 191 -9.71 11.34 6.17
N PRO A 192 -9.90 11.69 4.88
CA PRO A 192 -8.84 12.23 4.05
C PRO A 192 -8.37 13.59 4.57
N ASN A 193 -7.06 13.81 4.48
CA ASN A 193 -6.40 15.07 4.75
C ASN A 193 -5.35 15.34 3.67
N GLY A 194 -5.47 16.49 3.01
CA GLY A 194 -4.71 16.86 1.81
C GLY A 194 -5.55 16.78 0.54
N ASP A 195 -4.95 17.20 -0.57
CA ASP A 195 -5.58 17.16 -1.89
C ASP A 195 -5.30 15.83 -2.59
N VAL A 196 -6.22 15.41 -3.45
CA VAL A 196 -6.02 14.24 -4.30
C VAL A 196 -4.96 14.58 -5.35
N ASP A 197 -3.94 13.74 -5.45
CA ASP A 197 -2.86 13.85 -6.42
C ASP A 197 -2.92 12.69 -7.42
N ILE A 198 -3.14 13.01 -8.68
CA ILE A 198 -3.23 12.08 -9.80
C ILE A 198 -2.30 12.59 -10.90
N GLU A 199 -1.28 11.80 -11.21
CA GLU A 199 -0.30 12.14 -12.23
C GLU A 199 -0.76 11.64 -13.60
N THR A 200 -0.41 12.36 -14.67
CA THR A 200 -0.48 11.84 -16.03
C THR A 200 0.88 11.25 -16.39
N VAL A 201 0.89 10.01 -16.88
CA VAL A 201 2.08 9.27 -17.30
C VAL A 201 2.08 9.15 -18.82
N GLU A 202 3.17 9.53 -19.46
CA GLU A 202 3.30 9.40 -20.92
C GLU A 202 3.79 8.01 -21.33
N ARG A 203 5.01 7.65 -20.93
CA ARG A 203 5.68 6.41 -21.36
C ARG A 203 6.36 5.65 -20.24
N ALA A 204 6.85 6.35 -19.22
CA ALA A 204 7.54 5.74 -18.11
C ALA A 204 7.12 6.38 -16.79
N VAL A 205 7.16 5.60 -15.72
CA VAL A 205 6.90 6.05 -14.35
C VAL A 205 8.08 5.67 -13.47
N ASP A 206 8.53 6.63 -12.67
CA ASP A 206 9.55 6.40 -11.65
C ASP A 206 8.89 5.91 -10.37
N VAL A 207 9.44 4.86 -9.76
CA VAL A 207 8.99 4.29 -8.50
C VAL A 207 10.15 4.26 -7.52
N ARG A 208 10.12 5.18 -6.55
CA ARG A 208 11.15 5.29 -5.50
C ARG A 208 11.17 4.06 -4.60
N GLY A 209 12.30 3.75 -3.98
CA GLY A 209 12.35 2.80 -2.86
C GLY A 209 11.31 3.14 -1.80
N SER A 210 10.67 2.11 -1.25
CA SER A 210 9.55 2.23 -0.32
C SER A 210 8.38 3.04 -0.87
N GLN A 211 7.92 2.68 -2.07
CA GLN A 211 6.76 3.27 -2.71
C GLN A 211 5.98 2.21 -3.47
N ALA A 212 4.66 2.39 -3.56
CA ALA A 212 3.84 1.69 -4.53
C ALA A 212 3.12 2.69 -5.43
N VAL A 213 2.91 2.31 -6.69
CA VAL A 213 2.18 3.10 -7.69
C VAL A 213 1.10 2.22 -8.30
N LEU A 214 -0.11 2.75 -8.40
CA LEU A 214 -1.18 2.16 -9.19
C LEU A 214 -1.36 3.00 -10.45
N LEU A 215 -1.07 2.39 -11.59
CA LEU A 215 -1.30 2.93 -12.91
C LEU A 215 -2.69 2.53 -13.40
N PHE A 216 -3.35 3.44 -14.08
CA PHE A 216 -4.67 3.26 -14.69
C PHE A 216 -4.57 3.56 -16.17
N PHE A 217 -5.05 2.65 -17.01
CA PHE A 217 -5.07 2.79 -18.46
C PHE A 217 -6.46 3.32 -18.86
N GLY A 218 -6.56 4.64 -19.03
CA GLY A 218 -7.82 5.35 -19.20
C GLY A 218 -8.40 5.91 -17.88
N LYS A 219 -9.49 6.66 -18.01
CA LYS A 219 -10.15 7.36 -16.88
C LYS A 219 -11.03 6.44 -16.01
N GLU A 220 -11.45 5.32 -16.56
CA GLU A 220 -12.41 4.43 -15.90
C GLU A 220 -11.81 3.84 -14.62
N GLY A 221 -12.54 3.99 -13.51
CA GLY A 221 -12.10 3.49 -12.20
C GLY A 221 -11.05 4.36 -11.51
N VAL A 222 -10.66 5.52 -12.06
CA VAL A 222 -9.79 6.49 -11.38
C VAL A 222 -10.61 7.36 -10.44
N TYR A 223 -10.72 6.95 -9.17
CA TYR A 223 -11.46 7.73 -8.17
C TYR A 223 -10.85 9.14 -7.98
N GLY A 224 -11.69 10.18 -7.92
CA GLY A 224 -11.22 11.57 -7.71
C GLY A 224 -10.64 12.26 -8.94
N LEU A 225 -10.64 11.60 -10.10
CA LEU A 225 -10.44 12.26 -11.39
C LEU A 225 -11.79 12.87 -11.79
N GLU A 226 -11.96 14.18 -11.60
CA GLU A 226 -13.16 14.87 -12.10
C GLU A 226 -13.15 14.91 -13.64
N ASP A 227 -14.33 14.82 -14.25
CA ASP A 227 -14.52 15.12 -15.67
C ASP A 227 -14.25 16.61 -15.88
N ALA A 228 -13.02 16.94 -16.30
CA ALA A 228 -12.69 18.27 -16.81
C ALA A 228 -13.55 18.64 -18.02
#